data_AF-A0A699Z365-F1
#
_entry.id   AF-A0A699Z365-F1
#
_cell.length_a   1.000
_cell.length_b   1.000
_cell.length_c   1.000
_cell.angle_alpha   90.00
_cell.angle_beta   90.00
_cell.angle_gamma   90.00
#
_symmetry.space_group_name_H-M   'P 1'
#
loop_
_entity.id
_entity.type
_entity.pdbx_description
1 polymer ?
#
loop_
_entity_poly.entity_id
_entity_poly.type
_entity_poly.pdbx_seq_one_letter_code
_entity_poly.pdbx_strand_id
1 'polypeptide(L)'
;QQQGYYQPPPPTSQKPQQELGSYANALIAAAFVAGLGLGVYFDSEVTLSPNNVSSTEIIDRSTPNADICMANGYSASVFDMKLYVTFNPFNVYTTQPVIKSGCVLRRANVGMLEREQLVTPHEVDLCKSRMNTFAYMGDLKNSPEVACVYHSEEAENQYLTNLRKNGGMGAMIDSMSGTPAAAEVK
;
A
#
# COMPACT_ATOMS: atom_id res chain seq x y z
N GLN A 1 6.60 42.76 -58.97
CA GLN A 1 7.07 43.83 -58.06
C GLN A 1 6.01 44.05 -56.98
N GLN A 2 6.48 44.45 -55.80
CA GLN A 2 5.76 44.91 -54.60
C GLN A 2 5.12 43.87 -53.67
N GLN A 3 5.86 43.68 -52.56
CA GLN A 3 5.43 43.20 -51.26
C GLN A 3 4.33 44.11 -50.68
N GLY A 4 3.28 43.49 -50.16
CA GLY A 4 2.44 44.06 -49.12
C GLY A 4 2.27 43.00 -48.04
N TYR A 5 2.87 43.21 -46.88
CA TYR A 5 2.69 42.35 -45.72
C TYR A 5 1.22 42.39 -45.29
N TYR A 6 0.51 41.28 -45.41
CA TYR A 6 -0.82 41.11 -44.82
C TYR A 6 -0.65 40.44 -43.45
N GLN A 7 -0.75 41.23 -42.38
CA GLN A 7 -0.88 40.71 -41.02
C GLN A 7 -2.32 40.23 -40.81
N PRO A 8 -2.56 38.96 -40.44
CA PRO A 8 -3.89 38.57 -39.99
C PRO A 8 -4.20 39.29 -38.66
N PRO A 9 -5.46 39.70 -38.42
CA PRO A 9 -5.84 40.31 -37.15
C PRO A 9 -5.60 39.33 -35.99
N PRO A 10 -5.29 39.81 -34.77
CA PRO A 10 -5.10 38.94 -33.62
C PRO A 10 -6.37 38.11 -33.36
N PRO A 11 -6.26 36.86 -32.88
CA PRO A 11 -7.43 36.09 -32.50
C PRO A 11 -8.14 36.83 -31.37
N THR A 12 -9.35 37.31 -31.66
CA THR A 12 -10.28 37.80 -30.64
C THR A 12 -10.49 36.68 -29.63
N SER A 13 -9.96 36.89 -28.42
CA SER A 13 -10.26 36.10 -27.24
C SER A 13 -11.77 36.19 -26.99
N GLN A 14 -12.51 35.19 -27.47
CA GLN A 14 -13.90 35.01 -27.10
C GLN A 14 -13.92 34.59 -25.62
N LYS A 15 -14.06 35.57 -24.72
CA LYS A 15 -14.53 35.30 -23.37
C LYS A 15 -15.92 34.66 -23.50
N PRO A 16 -16.23 33.55 -22.83
CA PRO A 16 -17.59 33.07 -22.77
C PRO A 16 -18.44 34.17 -22.10
N GLN A 17 -19.31 34.79 -22.88
CA GLN A 17 -20.40 35.61 -22.36
C GLN A 17 -21.39 34.66 -21.70
N GLN A 18 -21.12 34.29 -20.44
CA GLN A 18 -22.15 33.73 -19.58
C GLN A 18 -22.96 34.88 -18.98
N GLU A 19 -23.83 35.47 -19.79
CA GLU A 19 -25.01 36.21 -19.30
C GLU A 19 -26.05 35.19 -18.80
N LEU A 20 -25.65 34.36 -17.83
CA LEU A 20 -26.60 33.56 -17.08
C LEU A 20 -27.11 34.47 -15.98
N GLY A 21 -28.34 34.98 -16.16
CA GLY A 21 -28.92 36.01 -15.28
C GLY A 21 -28.78 35.64 -13.80
N SER A 22 -28.64 36.65 -12.93
CA SER A 22 -28.36 36.48 -11.49
C SER A 22 -29.24 35.43 -10.78
N TYR A 23 -30.49 35.26 -11.24
CA TYR A 23 -31.42 34.25 -10.73
C TYR A 23 -31.00 32.81 -11.06
N ALA A 24 -30.46 32.55 -12.24
CA ALA A 24 -29.99 31.22 -12.62
C ALA A 24 -28.73 30.81 -11.84
N ASN A 25 -27.81 31.74 -11.59
CA ASN A 25 -26.65 31.48 -10.72
C ASN A 25 -27.07 31.19 -9.27
N ALA A 26 -28.08 31.91 -8.77
CA ALA A 26 -28.64 31.66 -7.43
C ALA A 26 -29.30 30.27 -7.34
N LEU A 27 -30.02 29.84 -8.39
CA LEU A 27 -30.62 28.51 -8.43
C LEU A 27 -29.58 27.39 -8.49
N ILE A 28 -28.50 27.56 -9.26
CA ILE A 28 -27.40 26.58 -9.34
C ILE A 28 -26.67 26.49 -7.99
N ALA A 29 -26.37 27.62 -7.36
CA ALA A 29 -25.73 27.64 -6.04
C ALA A 29 -26.63 27.02 -4.96
N ALA A 30 -27.93 27.30 -4.98
CA ALA A 30 -28.90 26.70 -4.06
C ALA A 30 -29.03 25.19 -4.26
N ALA A 31 -29.11 24.73 -5.51
CA ALA A 31 -29.14 23.31 -5.85
C ALA A 31 -27.85 22.59 -5.41
N PHE A 32 -26.69 23.25 -5.53
CA PHE A 32 -25.41 22.70 -5.09
C PHE A 32 -25.33 22.57 -3.56
N VAL A 33 -25.71 23.60 -2.81
CA VAL A 33 -25.70 23.56 -1.34
C VAL A 33 -26.74 22.56 -0.82
N ALA A 34 -27.92 22.50 -1.43
CA ALA A 34 -28.93 21.50 -1.10
C ALA A 34 -28.46 20.07 -1.45
N GLY A 35 -27.77 19.90 -2.58
CA GLY A 35 -27.19 18.63 -3.00
C GLY A 35 -26.09 18.13 -2.06
N LEU A 36 -25.20 19.02 -1.60
CA LEU A 36 -24.20 18.68 -0.57
C LEU A 36 -24.87 18.35 0.76
N GLY A 37 -25.86 19.12 1.19
CA GLY A 37 -26.58 18.91 2.46
C GLY A 37 -27.40 17.62 2.49
N LEU A 38 -28.07 17.28 1.39
CA LEU A 38 -28.78 16.00 1.26
C LEU A 38 -27.80 14.84 1.09
N GLY A 39 -26.71 15.02 0.34
CA GLY A 39 -25.66 14.02 0.18
C GLY A 39 -25.08 13.58 1.52
N VAL A 40 -24.67 14.52 2.38
CA VAL A 40 -24.12 14.19 3.71
C VAL A 40 -25.15 13.53 4.65
N TYR A 41 -26.44 13.86 4.50
CA TYR A 41 -27.50 13.26 5.31
C TYR A 41 -27.76 11.79 4.93
N PHE A 42 -27.72 11.46 3.64
CA PHE A 42 -27.85 10.07 3.19
C PHE A 42 -26.55 9.26 3.33
N ASP A 43 -25.38 9.90 3.31
CA ASP A 43 -24.07 9.27 3.58
C ASP A 43 -23.81 9.06 5.09
N SER A 44 -24.73 9.49 5.96
CA SER A 44 -24.62 9.30 7.41
C SER A 44 -24.94 7.86 7.88
N GLU A 45 -25.35 6.97 6.97
CA GLU A 45 -25.49 5.53 7.25
C GLU A 45 -24.51 4.69 6.41
N VAL A 46 -23.23 5.04 6.49
CA VAL A 46 -22.20 4.00 6.34
C VAL A 46 -22.31 3.12 7.57
N THR A 47 -23.14 2.09 7.49
CA THR A 47 -23.00 0.90 8.33
C THR A 47 -21.60 0.35 8.07
N LEU A 48 -20.63 0.86 8.84
CA LEU A 48 -19.29 0.32 8.99
C LEU A 48 -19.42 -1.06 9.62
N SER A 49 -19.95 -2.02 8.86
CA SER A 49 -19.55 -3.40 9.05
C SER A 49 -18.03 -3.41 9.00
N PRO A 50 -17.34 -3.92 10.03
CA PRO A 50 -15.91 -3.74 10.27
C PRO A 50 -15.05 -4.60 9.35
N ASN A 51 -15.31 -4.55 8.04
CA ASN A 51 -14.49 -5.16 6.99
C ASN A 51 -13.76 -4.09 6.16
N ASN A 52 -13.62 -2.88 6.70
CA ASN A 52 -12.94 -1.78 6.03
C ASN A 52 -11.41 -1.94 6.19
N VAL A 53 -10.77 -2.48 5.15
CA VAL A 53 -9.32 -2.71 5.02
C VAL A 53 -8.53 -1.44 4.67
N SER A 54 -9.11 -0.24 4.85
CA SER A 54 -8.54 1.02 4.34
C SER A 54 -7.81 1.87 5.38
N SER A 55 -7.41 1.32 6.52
CA SER A 55 -6.57 2.04 7.47
C SER A 55 -5.47 1.14 8.00
N THR A 56 -4.23 1.46 7.65
CA THR A 56 -3.03 0.82 8.23
C THR A 56 -3.10 0.84 9.75
N GLU A 57 -3.64 1.90 10.35
CA GLU A 57 -3.89 2.01 11.80
C GLU A 57 -4.87 0.94 12.35
N ILE A 58 -5.89 0.55 11.59
CA ILE A 58 -6.85 -0.50 12.01
C ILE A 58 -6.20 -1.89 11.89
N ILE A 59 -5.36 -2.10 10.88
CA ILE A 59 -4.62 -3.35 10.69
C ILE A 59 -3.53 -3.50 11.76
N ASP A 60 -2.84 -2.42 12.08
CA ASP A 60 -1.79 -2.42 13.11
C ASP A 60 -2.38 -2.61 14.51
N ARG A 61 -3.50 -1.98 14.83
CA ARG A 61 -4.20 -2.19 16.11
C ARG A 61 -4.88 -3.55 16.24
N SER A 62 -5.28 -4.16 15.13
CA SER A 62 -5.84 -5.52 15.12
C SER A 62 -4.75 -6.59 15.11
N THR A 63 -3.47 -6.21 15.04
CA THR A 63 -2.35 -7.14 15.15
C THR A 63 -2.30 -7.71 16.58
N PRO A 64 -2.20 -9.04 16.74
CA PRO A 64 -2.07 -9.64 18.04
C PRO A 64 -0.81 -9.15 18.76
N ASN A 65 -0.98 -8.72 20.01
CA ASN A 65 0.06 -8.12 20.83
C ASN A 65 0.81 -6.98 20.10
N ALA A 66 0.06 -5.96 19.65
CA ALA A 66 0.58 -4.84 18.87
C ALA A 66 1.85 -4.19 19.47
N ASP A 67 1.92 -3.96 20.79
CA ASP A 67 3.10 -3.38 21.45
C ASP A 67 4.37 -4.21 21.22
N ILE A 68 4.25 -5.53 21.34
CA ILE A 68 5.33 -6.48 21.11
C ILE A 68 5.72 -6.49 19.64
N CYS A 69 4.73 -6.51 18.75
CA CYS A 69 4.98 -6.53 17.31
C CYS A 69 5.69 -5.26 16.84
N MET A 70 5.24 -4.08 17.28
CA MET A 70 5.87 -2.80 16.91
C MET A 70 7.31 -2.69 17.43
N ALA A 71 7.59 -3.23 18.61
CA ALA A 71 8.94 -3.23 19.17
C ALA A 71 9.89 -4.24 18.48
N ASN A 72 9.38 -5.39 18.06
CA ASN A 72 10.21 -6.51 17.63
C ASN A 72 10.13 -6.84 16.13
N GLY A 73 9.17 -6.27 15.40
CA GLY A 73 8.76 -6.72 14.08
C GLY A 73 8.07 -5.64 13.25
N TYR A 74 7.19 -6.10 12.37
CA TYR A 74 6.31 -5.34 11.49
C TYR A 74 4.93 -6.02 11.49
N SER A 75 3.88 -5.22 11.60
CA SER A 75 2.51 -5.70 11.39
C SER A 75 2.36 -6.24 9.98
N ALA A 76 1.60 -7.32 9.82
CA ALA A 76 1.42 -8.00 8.56
C ALA A 76 -0.01 -8.53 8.41
N SER A 77 -0.51 -8.52 7.18
CA SER A 77 -1.72 -9.26 6.80
C SER A 77 -1.32 -10.62 6.28
N VAL A 78 -1.80 -11.68 6.94
CA VAL A 78 -1.50 -13.06 6.58
C VAL A 78 -2.69 -13.66 5.85
N PHE A 79 -2.42 -14.19 4.65
CA PHE A 79 -3.41 -14.82 3.80
C PHE A 79 -3.28 -16.34 3.93
N ASP A 80 -4.28 -16.98 4.53
CA ASP A 80 -4.36 -18.44 4.60
C ASP A 80 -5.17 -18.95 3.39
N MET A 81 -4.47 -19.54 2.42
CA MET A 81 -5.09 -20.17 1.24
C MET A 81 -4.46 -21.52 0.97
N LYS A 82 -5.27 -22.46 0.48
CA LYS A 82 -4.81 -23.79 0.08
C LYS A 82 -4.69 -23.86 -1.42
N LEU A 83 -3.51 -24.27 -1.88
CA LEU A 83 -3.20 -24.56 -3.27
C LEU A 83 -3.25 -26.08 -3.47
N TYR A 84 -4.16 -26.53 -4.32
CA TYR A 84 -4.30 -27.93 -4.69
C TYR A 84 -3.74 -28.15 -6.08
N VAL A 85 -2.73 -29.02 -6.20
CA VAL A 85 -2.19 -29.45 -7.48
C VAL A 85 -2.58 -30.90 -7.68
N THR A 86 -3.44 -31.17 -8.67
CA THR A 86 -3.76 -32.53 -9.09
C THR A 86 -2.76 -32.96 -10.15
N PHE A 87 -2.36 -34.23 -10.15
CA PHE A 87 -1.39 -34.77 -11.12
C PHE A 87 -2.04 -35.65 -12.20
N ASN A 88 -3.34 -35.94 -12.08
CA ASN A 88 -4.09 -36.72 -13.07
C ASN A 88 -5.61 -36.43 -13.00
N PRO A 89 -6.17 -35.60 -13.90
CA PRO A 89 -5.48 -34.71 -14.84
C PRO A 89 -4.74 -33.57 -14.12
N PHE A 90 -3.73 -32.97 -14.74
CA PHE A 90 -2.97 -31.87 -14.13
C PHE A 90 -3.81 -30.58 -14.03
N ASN A 91 -4.19 -30.19 -12.83
CA ASN A 91 -4.97 -28.96 -12.56
C ASN A 91 -4.49 -28.30 -11.27
N VAL A 92 -4.69 -26.98 -11.19
CA VAL A 92 -4.41 -26.19 -9.99
C VAL A 92 -5.69 -25.51 -9.52
N TYR A 93 -6.05 -25.72 -8.26
CA TYR A 93 -7.20 -25.07 -7.62
C TYR A 93 -6.75 -24.28 -6.41
N THR A 94 -7.39 -23.14 -6.15
CA THR A 94 -7.14 -22.31 -4.96
C THR A 94 -8.43 -22.13 -4.18
N THR A 95 -8.32 -22.09 -2.86
CA THR A 95 -9.43 -21.68 -2.00
C THR A 95 -9.55 -20.16 -1.93
N GLN A 96 -10.71 -19.66 -1.51
CA GLN A 96 -10.87 -18.28 -1.06
C GLN A 96 -9.88 -18.04 0.10
N PRO A 97 -9.00 -17.02 0.04
CA PRO A 97 -8.09 -16.72 1.13
C PRO A 97 -8.83 -16.13 2.32
N VAL A 98 -8.52 -16.61 3.52
CA VAL A 98 -8.93 -15.96 4.77
C VAL A 98 -7.82 -15.01 5.20
N ILE A 99 -8.17 -13.75 5.46
CA ILE A 99 -7.22 -12.72 5.89
C ILE A 99 -7.19 -12.68 7.42
N LYS A 100 -6.01 -12.88 8.00
CA LYS A 100 -5.74 -12.73 9.44
C LYS A 100 -4.71 -11.64 9.65
N SER A 101 -4.73 -10.99 10.81
CA SER A 101 -3.63 -10.12 11.23
C SER A 101 -2.51 -10.97 11.85
N GLY A 102 -1.27 -10.55 11.64
CA GLY A 102 -0.09 -11.20 12.18
C GLY A 102 1.07 -10.23 12.28
N CYS A 103 2.21 -10.74 12.70
CA CYS A 103 3.43 -9.97 12.85
C CYS A 103 4.62 -10.72 12.26
N VAL A 104 5.44 -10.03 11.47
CA VAL A 104 6.72 -10.54 10.98
C VAL A 104 7.83 -9.95 11.85
N LEU A 105 8.58 -10.80 12.54
CA LEU A 105 9.67 -10.36 13.42
C LEU A 105 10.88 -9.91 12.62
N ARG A 106 11.64 -8.97 13.19
CA ARG A 106 12.99 -8.65 12.69
C ARG A 106 13.92 -9.81 13.02
N ARG A 107 14.86 -10.12 12.12
CA ARG A 107 15.84 -11.21 12.30
C ARG A 107 16.60 -11.13 13.64
N ALA A 108 16.89 -9.91 14.12
CA ALA A 108 17.57 -9.67 15.39
C ALA A 108 16.73 -10.05 16.64
N ASN A 109 15.40 -10.06 16.53
CA ASN A 109 14.49 -10.18 17.66
C ASN A 109 13.78 -11.55 17.73
N VAL A 110 14.12 -12.50 16.85
CA VAL A 110 13.46 -13.82 16.81
C VAL A 110 13.68 -14.66 18.09
N GLY A 111 14.73 -14.38 18.87
CA GLY A 111 14.94 -15.01 20.19
C GLY A 111 13.85 -14.68 21.21
N MET A 112 12.98 -13.72 20.92
CA MET A 112 11.79 -13.45 21.72
C MET A 112 10.83 -14.65 21.74
N LEU A 113 10.64 -15.35 20.62
CA LEU A 113 9.76 -16.52 20.55
C LEU A 113 10.33 -17.72 21.33
N GLU A 114 11.65 -17.84 21.38
CA GLU A 114 12.34 -18.86 22.17
C GLU A 114 12.14 -18.64 23.68
N ARG A 115 12.23 -17.38 24.12
CA ARG A 115 11.98 -17.02 25.54
C ARG A 115 10.54 -17.30 25.97
N GLU A 116 9.58 -17.10 25.07
CA GLU A 116 8.17 -17.43 25.28
C GLU A 116 7.86 -18.92 25.05
N GLN A 117 8.89 -19.74 24.78
CA GLN A 117 8.78 -21.19 24.53
C GLN A 117 7.86 -21.56 23.36
N LEU A 118 7.70 -20.65 22.40
CA LEU A 118 6.87 -20.83 21.21
C LEU A 118 7.63 -21.54 20.08
N VAL A 119 8.96 -21.53 20.14
CA VAL A 119 9.88 -22.21 19.22
C VAL A 119 11.05 -22.78 20.00
N THR A 120 11.61 -23.88 19.52
CA THR A 120 12.82 -24.48 20.08
C THR A 120 14.08 -23.78 19.55
N PRO A 121 15.21 -23.82 20.29
CA PRO A 121 16.47 -23.27 19.82
C PRO A 121 16.91 -23.86 18.46
N HIS A 122 16.64 -25.15 18.27
CA HIS A 122 16.97 -25.85 17.02
C HIS A 122 16.17 -25.32 15.82
N GLU A 123 14.88 -25.04 16.00
CA GLU A 123 14.04 -24.45 14.95
C GLU A 123 14.49 -23.02 14.61
N VAL A 124 14.91 -22.26 15.63
CA VAL A 124 15.44 -20.91 15.44
C VAL A 124 16.72 -20.94 14.60
N ASP A 125 17.64 -21.85 14.91
CA ASP A 125 18.89 -22.00 14.16
C ASP A 125 18.66 -22.45 12.72
N LEU A 126 17.79 -23.45 12.52
CA LEU A 126 17.42 -23.92 11.18
C LEU A 126 16.80 -22.79 10.35
N CYS A 127 15.90 -21.99 10.94
CA CYS A 127 15.28 -20.87 10.26
C CYS A 127 16.31 -19.79 9.91
N LYS A 128 17.10 -19.33 10.90
CA LYS A 128 18.12 -18.28 10.69
C LYS A 128 19.17 -18.66 9.65
N SER A 129 19.54 -19.94 9.56
CA SER A 129 20.57 -20.43 8.64
C SER A 129 20.28 -20.12 7.16
N ARG A 130 19.02 -19.84 6.80
CA ARG A 130 18.57 -19.56 5.44
C ARG A 130 18.20 -18.10 5.20
N MET A 131 18.70 -17.18 6.02
CA MET A 131 18.34 -15.75 5.97
C MET A 131 16.83 -15.47 6.18
N ASN A 132 16.12 -16.44 6.78
CA ASN A 132 14.70 -16.33 7.12
C ASN A 132 14.50 -15.56 8.42
N THR A 133 13.24 -15.21 8.67
CA THR A 133 12.78 -14.70 9.96
C THR A 133 11.54 -15.47 10.40
N PHE A 134 10.98 -15.14 11.56
CA PHE A 134 9.72 -15.73 12.02
C PHE A 134 8.56 -14.76 11.86
N ALA A 135 7.39 -15.29 11.60
CA ALA A 135 6.12 -14.60 11.69
C ALA A 135 5.21 -15.34 12.68
N TYR A 136 4.30 -14.61 13.31
CA TYR A 136 3.28 -15.20 14.17
C TYR A 136 1.90 -14.60 13.90
N MET A 137 0.87 -15.38 14.17
CA MET A 137 -0.55 -15.00 14.15
C MET A 137 -1.22 -15.42 15.45
N GLY A 138 -2.23 -14.67 15.88
CA GLY A 138 -2.86 -14.87 17.18
C GLY A 138 -2.00 -14.39 18.35
N ASP A 139 -2.61 -14.38 19.54
CA ASP A 139 -1.99 -13.88 20.76
C ASP A 139 -0.88 -14.83 21.25
N LEU A 140 0.31 -14.30 21.53
CA LEU A 140 1.47 -15.07 21.98
C LEU A 140 1.19 -15.89 23.25
N LYS A 141 0.28 -15.42 24.09
CA LYS A 141 -0.06 -16.11 25.34
C LYS A 141 -1.12 -17.20 25.15
N ASN A 142 -1.86 -17.16 24.05
CA ASN A 142 -3.01 -18.03 23.77
C ASN A 142 -2.74 -18.90 22.53
N SER A 143 -1.62 -19.62 22.54
CA SER A 143 -1.23 -20.57 21.49
C SER A 143 -1.18 -19.93 20.08
N PRO A 144 -0.23 -19.03 19.82
CA PRO A 144 -0.09 -18.42 18.51
C PRO A 144 0.33 -19.45 17.45
N GLU A 145 -0.01 -19.17 16.20
CA GLU A 145 0.53 -19.89 15.06
C GLU A 145 1.83 -19.22 14.63
N VAL A 146 2.95 -19.94 14.69
CA VAL A 146 4.29 -19.42 14.39
C VAL A 146 4.84 -20.13 13.15
N ALA A 147 5.41 -19.36 12.22
CA ALA A 147 5.99 -19.88 10.99
C ALA A 147 7.35 -19.24 10.67
N CYS A 148 8.29 -20.05 10.19
CA CYS A 148 9.53 -19.54 9.59
C CYS A 148 9.22 -19.03 8.18
N VAL A 149 9.45 -17.74 7.94
CA VAL A 149 9.13 -17.04 6.69
C VAL A 149 10.40 -16.55 5.99
N TYR A 150 10.45 -16.71 4.68
CA TYR A 150 11.56 -16.24 3.85
C TYR A 150 11.34 -14.77 3.47
N HIS A 151 12.38 -13.95 3.63
CA HIS A 151 12.40 -12.58 3.14
C HIS A 151 12.97 -12.58 1.71
N SER A 152 12.12 -12.39 0.70
CA SER A 152 12.60 -12.26 -0.68
C SER A 152 13.07 -10.83 -0.92
N GLU A 153 14.38 -10.62 -0.78
CA GLU A 153 15.05 -9.38 -1.18
C GLU A 153 15.02 -9.20 -2.72
N GLU A 154 14.70 -10.26 -3.49
CA GLU A 154 14.57 -10.18 -4.95
C GLU A 154 13.24 -9.55 -5.42
N ALA A 155 12.17 -9.66 -4.63
CA ALA A 155 10.87 -9.08 -4.95
C ALA A 155 10.90 -7.54 -4.96
N GLU A 156 11.69 -6.94 -4.06
CA GLU A 156 11.90 -5.49 -4.00
C GLU A 156 12.65 -4.96 -5.23
N ASN A 157 13.56 -5.77 -5.78
CA ASN A 157 14.42 -5.38 -6.88
C ASN A 157 13.75 -5.42 -8.25
N GLN A 158 12.78 -6.31 -8.49
CA GLN A 158 12.09 -6.34 -9.79
C GLN A 158 11.14 -5.16 -9.97
N TYR A 159 10.41 -4.75 -8.93
CA TYR A 159 9.49 -3.61 -9.00
C TYR A 159 10.25 -2.28 -9.24
N LEU A 160 11.31 -2.03 -8.47
CA LEU A 160 12.15 -0.85 -8.64
C LEU A 160 12.95 -0.85 -9.95
N THR A 161 13.45 -2.02 -10.38
CA THR A 161 14.15 -2.14 -11.67
C THR A 161 13.20 -1.87 -12.82
N ASN A 162 11.97 -2.39 -12.79
CA ASN A 162 10.96 -2.15 -13.84
C ASN A 162 10.50 -0.69 -13.88
N LEU A 163 10.38 -0.01 -12.73
CA LEU A 163 10.10 1.43 -12.66
C LEU A 163 11.25 2.28 -13.23
N ARG A 164 12.50 1.91 -12.96
CA ARG A 164 13.69 2.57 -13.56
C ARG A 164 13.79 2.29 -15.06
N LYS A 165 13.39 1.09 -15.50
CA LYS A 165 13.50 0.64 -16.90
C LYS A 165 12.37 1.18 -17.81
N ASN A 166 11.19 1.46 -17.26
CA ASN A 166 10.04 2.02 -17.99
C ASN A 166 9.97 3.56 -18.00
N GLY A 167 11.05 4.25 -17.62
CA GLY A 167 11.41 5.54 -18.22
C GLY A 167 10.41 6.70 -18.11
N GLY A 168 9.70 6.83 -16.98
CA GLY A 168 8.86 8.02 -16.71
C GLY A 168 9.22 8.80 -15.45
N MET A 169 9.82 8.16 -14.44
CA MET A 169 9.95 8.76 -13.09
C MET A 169 11.34 8.63 -12.46
N GLY A 170 12.29 7.94 -13.11
CA GLY A 170 13.66 7.79 -12.61
C GLY A 170 14.43 9.12 -12.51
N ALA A 171 14.15 10.06 -13.43
CA ALA A 171 14.80 11.38 -13.43
C ALA A 171 14.21 12.35 -12.40
N MET A 172 12.99 12.11 -11.88
CA MET A 172 12.39 12.98 -10.86
C MET A 172 12.88 12.63 -9.45
N ILE A 173 13.09 11.34 -9.15
CA ILE A 173 13.59 10.88 -7.85
C ILE A 173 15.02 11.38 -7.58
N ASP A 174 15.90 11.37 -8.59
CA ASP A 174 17.28 11.91 -8.46
C ASP A 174 17.31 13.42 -8.16
N SER A 175 16.26 14.18 -8.49
CA SER A 175 16.18 15.60 -8.14
C SER A 175 15.65 15.87 -6.73
N MET A 176 15.02 14.87 -6.09
CA MET A 176 14.48 14.98 -4.73
C MET A 176 15.43 14.42 -3.67
N SER A 177 16.35 13.51 -4.03
CA SER A 177 17.47 13.11 -3.18
C SER A 177 18.65 14.05 -3.39
N GLY A 178 18.63 15.20 -2.72
CA GLY A 178 19.71 16.20 -2.71
C GLY A 178 21.05 15.64 -2.23
N THR A 179 21.72 14.88 -3.09
CA THR A 179 23.06 14.35 -2.88
C THR A 179 23.97 15.11 -3.83
N PRO A 180 24.85 16.01 -3.36
CA PRO A 180 25.80 16.64 -4.25
C PRO A 180 26.73 15.55 -4.79
N ALA A 181 26.76 15.43 -6.11
CA ALA A 181 27.75 14.62 -6.81
C ALA A 181 29.14 15.08 -6.36
N ALA A 182 29.90 14.15 -5.77
CA ALA A 182 31.31 14.35 -5.50
C ALA A 182 32.02 14.65 -6.83
N ALA A 183 32.62 15.84 -6.92
CA ALA A 183 33.47 16.21 -8.03
C ALA A 183 34.76 15.37 -7.97
N GLU A 184 34.94 14.49 -8.94
CA GLU A 184 36.20 13.80 -9.19
C GLU A 184 37.22 14.77 -9.79
N VAL A 185 38.42 14.68 -9.23
CA VAL A 185 39.66 15.38 -9.59
C VAL A 185 40.16 14.89 -10.95
N LYS A 186 40.50 15.83 -11.85
CA LYS A 186 41.59 15.65 -12.81
C LYS A 186 42.25 16.96 -13.17
#